data_AF-A0ABD5DIV9-F1
#
_entry.id   AF-A0ABD5DIV9-F1
#
_cell.length_a   1.000
_cell.length_b   1.000
_cell.length_c   1.000
_cell.angle_alpha   90.00
_cell.angle_beta   90.00
_cell.angle_gamma   90.00
#
_symmetry.space_group_name_H-M   'P 1'
#
loop_
_entity.id
_entity.type
_entity.pdbx_description
1 polymer ?
#
loop_
_entity_poly.entity_id
_entity_poly.type
_entity_poly.pdbx_seq_one_letter_code
_entity_poly.pdbx_strand_id
1 'polypeptide(L)'
;TQVSIETDNRSRMQPDVIVRLPQGKDVVIDAKMTLVAYERYFNAEDDYTREVALQEHLASVRNHIRLLGRKDYQQLPGLRSLDYV
;
A
#
# COMPACT_ATOMS: atom_id res chain seq x y z
N THR A 1 9.86 13.91 -5.47
CA THR A 1 9.29 14.78 -4.43
C THR A 1 7.97 14.18 -3.98
N GLN A 2 7.85 13.86 -2.69
CA GLN A 2 6.65 13.22 -2.13
C GLN A 2 5.50 14.24 -2.04
N VAL A 3 4.29 13.83 -2.39
CA VAL A 3 3.10 14.69 -2.36
C VAL A 3 2.34 14.44 -1.06
N SER A 4 2.03 15.49 -0.31
CA SER A 4 1.17 15.43 0.88
C SER A 4 -0.14 16.13 0.55
N ILE A 5 -1.27 15.43 0.71
CA ILE A 5 -2.60 15.97 0.45
C ILE A 5 -3.39 15.92 1.75
N GLU A 6 -3.97 17.05 2.13
CA GLU A 6 -4.91 17.14 3.25
C GLU A 6 -6.32 16.90 2.71
N THR A 7 -7.02 15.94 3.32
CA THR A 7 -8.43 15.67 3.03
C THR A 7 -9.33 16.56 3.87
N ASP A 8 -10.58 16.75 3.46
CA ASP A 8 -11.59 17.53 4.20
C ASP A 8 -11.80 17.01 5.65
N ASN A 9 -11.56 15.72 5.88
CA ASN A 9 -11.59 15.10 7.22
C ASN A 9 -10.31 15.32 8.05
N ARG A 10 -9.43 16.25 7.66
CA ARG A 10 -8.10 16.50 8.28
C ARG A 10 -7.19 15.27 8.34
N SER A 11 -7.48 14.23 7.57
CA SER A 11 -6.57 13.11 7.42
C SER A 11 -5.51 13.45 6.37
N ARG A 12 -4.23 13.31 6.72
CA ARG A 12 -3.13 13.47 5.76
C ARG A 12 -2.96 12.16 5.00
N MET A 13 -3.12 12.23 3.69
CA MET A 13 -2.73 11.13 2.80
C MET A 13 -1.41 11.47 2.11
N GLN A 14 -0.48 10.53 2.18
CA GLN A 14 0.84 10.65 1.58
C GLN A 14 1.08 9.41 0.72
N PRO A 15 0.68 9.42 -0.55
CA PRO A 15 1.07 8.37 -1.48
C PRO A 15 2.58 8.45 -1.75
N ASP A 16 3.17 7.32 -2.14
CA ASP A 16 4.59 7.27 -2.52
C ASP A 16 4.81 7.99 -3.85
N VAL A 17 3.96 7.69 -4.84
CA VAL A 17 4.06 8.24 -6.19
C VAL A 17 2.65 8.49 -6.75
N ILE A 18 2.50 9.59 -7.47
CA ILE A 18 1.33 9.89 -8.30
C ILE A 18 1.80 9.96 -9.74
N VAL A 19 1.32 9.05 -10.59
CA VAL A 19 1.60 9.03 -12.02
C VAL A 19 0.46 9.75 -12.75
N ARG A 20 0.79 10.86 -13.42
CA ARG A 20 -0.13 11.61 -14.28
C ARG A 20 -0.15 10.96 -15.66
N LEU A 21 -1.28 10.43 -16.08
CA LEU A 21 -1.50 9.84 -17.39
C LEU A 21 -1.97 10.88 -18.42
N PRO A 22 -1.77 10.63 -19.73
CA PRO A 22 -2.42 11.39 -20.79
C PRO A 22 -3.95 11.43 -20.57
N GLN A 23 -4.59 12.49 -21.07
CA GLN A 23 -6.02 12.77 -20.84
C GLN A 23 -6.36 13.20 -19.40
N GLY A 24 -5.33 13.48 -18.59
CA GLY A 24 -5.48 14.05 -17.25
C GLY A 24 -6.02 13.06 -16.24
N LYS A 25 -5.72 11.76 -16.40
CA LYS A 25 -6.03 10.73 -15.38
C LYS A 25 -4.83 10.54 -14.46
N ASP A 26 -5.08 9.99 -13.27
CA ASP A 26 -4.05 9.79 -12.25
C ASP A 26 -4.05 8.36 -11.71
N VAL A 27 -2.84 7.83 -11.51
CA VAL A 27 -2.60 6.56 -10.83
C VAL A 27 -1.81 6.81 -9.56
N VAL A 28 -2.36 6.40 -8.43
CA VAL A 28 -1.68 6.46 -7.14
C VAL A 28 -0.98 5.13 -6.89
N ILE A 29 0.30 5.19 -6.54
CA ILE A 29 1.11 4.03 -6.14
C ILE A 29 1.49 4.22 -4.67
N ASP A 30 1.08 3.27 -3.83
CA ASP A 30 1.45 3.14 -2.42
C ASP A 30 2.03 1.73 -2.25
N ALA A 31 3.35 1.62 -2.18
CA ALA A 31 4.08 0.35 -2.21
C ALA A 31 4.77 0.01 -0.87
N LYS A 32 4.56 0.82 0.18
CA LYS A 32 5.17 0.59 1.51
C LYS A 32 4.57 -0.61 2.22
N MET A 33 5.13 -1.80 1.95
CA MET A 33 4.91 -3.00 2.74
C MET A 33 6.10 -3.33 3.66
N THR A 34 5.83 -3.99 4.77
CA THR A 34 6.89 -4.53 5.65
C THR A 34 7.35 -5.89 5.13
N LEU A 35 8.67 -6.09 5.08
CA LEU A 35 9.31 -7.34 4.65
C LEU A 35 9.86 -8.17 5.82
N VAL A 36 9.68 -7.74 7.07
CA VAL A 36 10.26 -8.40 8.26
C VAL A 36 9.91 -9.88 8.37
N ALA A 37 8.65 -10.25 8.09
CA ALA A 37 8.23 -11.65 8.13
C ALA A 37 8.82 -12.46 6.96
N TYR A 38 8.97 -11.84 5.78
CA TYR A 38 9.62 -12.47 4.64
C TYR A 38 11.12 -12.70 4.90
N GLU A 39 11.81 -11.73 5.49
CA GLU A 39 13.22 -11.88 5.87
C GLU A 39 13.40 -13.00 6.90
N ARG A 40 12.52 -13.08 7.92
CA ARG A 40 12.53 -14.18 8.88
C ARG A 40 12.27 -15.54 8.22
N TYR A 41 11.33 -15.61 7.29
CA TYR A 41 11.06 -16.81 6.51
C TYR A 41 12.29 -17.25 5.71
N PHE A 42 12.92 -16.30 5.02
CA PHE A 42 14.07 -16.57 4.15
C PHE A 42 15.30 -17.03 4.94
N ASN A 43 15.52 -16.47 6.13
CA ASN A 43 16.65 -16.80 6.99
C ASN A 43 16.35 -17.95 7.99
N ALA A 44 15.18 -18.60 7.93
CA ALA A 44 14.82 -19.65 8.88
C ALA A 44 15.65 -20.93 8.64
N GLU A 45 16.33 -21.38 9.70
CA GLU A 45 17.18 -22.57 9.70
C GLU A 45 16.40 -23.88 9.91
N ASP A 46 15.18 -23.78 10.44
CA ASP A 46 14.30 -24.92 10.69
C ASP A 46 12.90 -24.72 10.07
N ASP A 47 12.22 -25.83 9.81
CA ASP A 47 10.92 -25.85 9.13
C ASP A 47 9.80 -25.22 9.97
N TYR A 48 9.89 -25.30 11.31
CA TYR A 48 8.88 -24.71 12.18
C TYR A 48 8.94 -23.19 12.14
N THR A 49 10.12 -22.60 12.30
CA THR A 49 10.33 -21.15 12.19
C THR A 49 9.93 -20.65 10.80
N ARG A 50 10.25 -21.42 9.76
CA ARG A 50 9.86 -21.11 8.38
C ARG A 50 8.35 -21.03 8.22
N GLU A 51 7.61 -22.02 8.68
CA GLU A 51 6.15 -22.04 8.56
C GLU A 51 5.50 -20.87 9.33
N VAL A 52 5.96 -20.60 10.56
CA VAL A 52 5.46 -19.47 11.35
C VAL A 52 5.69 -18.14 10.62
N ALA A 53 6.90 -17.91 10.13
CA ALA A 53 7.24 -16.68 9.42
C ALA A 53 6.45 -16.52 8.11
N LEU A 54 6.16 -17.62 7.41
CA LEU A 54 5.31 -17.62 6.22
C LEU A 54 3.88 -17.19 6.56
N GLN A 55 3.28 -17.76 7.61
CA GLN A 55 1.93 -17.39 8.04
C GLN A 55 1.86 -15.91 8.45
N GLU A 56 2.87 -15.40 9.15
CA GLU A 56 2.98 -13.99 9.49
C GLU A 56 3.11 -13.10 8.25
N HIS A 57 3.90 -13.51 7.24
CA HIS A 57 4.03 -12.76 5.99
C HIS A 57 2.69 -12.68 5.25
N LEU A 58 1.97 -13.81 5.12
CA LEU A 58 0.65 -13.86 4.51
C LEU A 58 -0.36 -12.98 5.25
N ALA A 59 -0.34 -13.00 6.60
CA ALA A 59 -1.19 -12.13 7.41
C ALA A 59 -0.86 -10.65 7.19
N SER A 60 0.42 -10.30 7.14
CA SER A 60 0.89 -8.94 6.86
C SER A 60 0.43 -8.44 5.49
N VAL A 61 0.59 -9.25 4.43
CA VAL A 61 0.14 -8.92 3.07
C VAL A 61 -1.37 -8.68 3.03
N ARG A 62 -2.16 -9.59 3.62
CA ARG A 62 -3.62 -9.43 3.69
C ARG A 62 -4.04 -8.16 4.42
N ASN A 63 -3.38 -7.84 5.53
CA ASN A 63 -3.64 -6.62 6.28
C ASN A 63 -3.24 -5.37 5.48
N HIS A 64 -2.13 -5.40 4.76
CA HIS A 64 -1.71 -4.30 3.90
C HIS A 64 -2.72 -4.02 2.78
N ILE A 65 -3.22 -5.07 2.09
CA ILE A 65 -4.28 -4.93 1.08
C ILE A 65 -5.54 -4.28 1.68
N ARG A 66 -5.97 -4.73 2.86
CA ARG A 66 -7.13 -4.14 3.55
C ARG A 66 -6.90 -2.68 3.93
N LEU A 67 -5.71 -2.32 4.39
CA LEU A 67 -5.36 -0.94 4.72
C LEU A 67 -5.34 -0.07 3.47
N LEU A 68 -4.76 -0.55 2.36
CA LEU A 68 -4.78 0.15 1.07
C LEU A 68 -6.20 0.39 0.59
N GLY A 69 -7.08 -0.62 0.65
CA GLY A 69 -8.48 -0.48 0.27
C GLY A 69 -9.27 0.51 1.14
N ARG A 70 -8.83 0.78 2.38
CA ARG A 70 -9.42 1.81 3.25
C ARG A 70 -8.87 3.21 2.97
N LYS A 71 -7.69 3.30 2.37
CA LYS A 71 -7.14 4.59 1.94
C LYS A 71 -7.84 4.94 0.64
N ASP A 72 -8.95 5.66 0.75
CA ASP A 72 -9.76 6.13 -0.38
C ASP A 72 -9.04 7.22 -1.19
N TYR A 73 -7.90 6.88 -1.80
CA TYR A 73 -7.10 7.78 -2.62
C TYR A 73 -7.92 8.37 -3.78
N GLN A 74 -8.96 7.67 -4.23
CA GLN A 74 -9.90 8.14 -5.26
C GLN A 74 -10.65 9.42 -4.84
N GLN A 75 -10.82 9.67 -3.54
CA GLN A 75 -11.52 10.84 -3.00
C GLN A 75 -10.58 12.04 -2.76
N LEU A 76 -9.31 11.94 -3.14
CA LEU A 76 -8.38 13.04 -2.92
C LEU A 76 -8.71 14.24 -3.82
N PRO A 77 -8.78 15.45 -3.25
CA PRO A 77 -9.05 16.67 -4.01
C PRO A 77 -8.03 16.85 -5.14
N GLY A 78 -8.51 16.98 -6.38
CA GLY A 78 -7.67 17.20 -7.56
C GLY A 78 -7.06 15.95 -8.20
N LEU A 79 -7.41 14.75 -7.73
CA LEU A 79 -7.14 13.51 -8.47
C LEU A 79 -8.30 13.18 -9.41
N ARG A 80 -7.95 12.78 -10.63
CA ARG A 80 -8.85 12.15 -11.60
C ARG A 80 -8.51 10.67 -11.65
N SER A 81 -9.02 9.91 -10.69
CA SER A 81 -8.77 8.48 -10.59
C SER A 81 -9.24 7.73 -11.84
N LEU A 82 -8.61 6.59 -12.10
CA LEU A 82 -9.11 5.64 -13.09
C LEU A 82 -10.44 5.07 -12.59
N ASP A 83 -11.49 5.11 -13.42
CA ASP A 83 -12.67 4.29 -13.22
C ASP A 83 -12.23 2.83 -13.25
N TYR A 84 -12.23 2.16 -12.11
CA TYR A 84 -12.11 0.71 -12.04
C TYR A 84 -13.52 0.14 -12.24
N VAL A 85 -13.72 -0.63 -13.31
CA VAL A 85 -14.94 -1.39 -13.60
C VAL A 85 -15.00 -2.63 -12.71
#